data_AF-A0A7Y2AEP9-F1
#
_entry.id   AF-A0A7Y2AEP9-F1
#
_cell.length_a   1.000
_cell.length_b   1.000
_cell.length_c   1.000
_cell.angle_alpha   90.00
_cell.angle_beta   90.00
_cell.angle_gamma   90.00
#
_symmetry.space_group_name_H-M   'P 1'
#
loop_
_entity.id
_entity.type
_entity.pdbx_description
1 polymer ?
#
loop_
_entity_poly.entity_id
_entity_poly.type
_entity_poly.pdbx_seq_one_letter_code
_entity_poly.pdbx_strand_id
1 'polypeptide(L)'
;MPNPYATSSNIDNSRGIFADFARLRRSSFLYREIEFDEPFSGRMVYSGWWFWQRVNVGGQRVWSRVSWITIDRELEFLLPAAVDPGCSPCRIEIEFSRGLQIRRFRIWIAGQIVFDEIN
;
A
#
# COMPACT_ATOMS: atom_id res chain seq x y z
N MET A 1 -24.30 -21.44 27.16
CA MET A 1 -23.31 -22.23 26.40
C MET A 1 -22.90 -21.42 25.17
N PRO A 2 -21.61 -21.09 24.96
CA PRO A 2 -21.17 -20.32 23.80
C PRO A 2 -21.13 -21.21 22.54
N ASN A 3 -21.45 -20.63 21.37
CA ASN A 3 -21.49 -21.31 20.08
C ASN A 3 -20.07 -21.64 19.56
N PRO A 4 -19.72 -22.92 19.32
CA PRO A 4 -18.42 -23.33 18.81
C PRO A 4 -18.18 -23.01 17.31
N TYR A 5 -19.20 -22.54 16.58
CA TYR A 5 -19.12 -22.14 15.17
C TYR A 5 -19.09 -20.62 14.96
N ALA A 6 -18.86 -19.84 16.02
CA ALA A 6 -18.75 -18.40 15.89
C ALA A 6 -17.54 -18.04 15.03
N THR A 7 -17.78 -17.44 13.87
CA THR A 7 -16.77 -17.02 12.91
C THR A 7 -15.86 -15.97 13.54
N SER A 8 -14.56 -16.25 13.63
CA SER A 8 -13.52 -15.31 14.09
C SER A 8 -13.44 -14.12 13.14
N SER A 9 -14.33 -13.14 13.31
CA SER A 9 -14.42 -11.97 12.44
C SER A 9 -14.41 -10.70 13.28
N ASN A 10 -13.30 -10.53 13.99
CA ASN A 10 -12.79 -9.20 14.28
C ASN A 10 -11.32 -9.21 13.87
N ILE A 11 -11.08 -9.01 12.56
CA ILE A 11 -9.87 -8.28 12.18
C ILE A 11 -10.05 -6.95 12.88
N ASP A 12 -9.19 -6.70 13.86
CA ASP A 12 -9.25 -5.50 14.68
C ASP A 12 -9.18 -4.29 13.73
N ASN A 13 -10.35 -3.68 13.48
CA ASN A 13 -10.53 -2.48 12.65
C ASN A 13 -10.14 -1.23 13.47
N SER A 14 -9.14 -1.38 14.34
CA SER A 14 -8.58 -0.27 15.07
C SER A 14 -7.84 0.61 14.06
N ARG A 15 -8.30 1.86 13.93
CA ARG A 15 -7.58 2.86 13.14
C ARG A 15 -6.14 2.91 13.61
N GLY A 16 -5.21 2.79 12.68
CA GLY A 16 -3.80 2.66 13.03
C GLY A 16 -2.90 2.59 11.80
N ILE A 17 -1.63 2.90 12.04
CA ILE A 17 -0.54 2.68 11.10
C ILE A 17 0.39 1.68 11.76
N PHE A 18 0.57 0.53 11.14
CA PHE A 18 1.56 -0.47 11.52
C PHE A 18 2.73 -0.34 10.57
N ALA A 19 3.82 0.24 11.05
CA ALA A 19 4.99 0.54 10.24
C ALA A 19 6.22 0.70 11.16
N ASP A 20 6.94 -0.40 11.40
CA ASP A 20 8.11 -0.39 12.29
C ASP A 20 9.25 0.48 11.73
N PHE A 21 9.39 0.52 10.40
CA PHE A 21 10.44 1.24 9.68
C PHE A 21 9.91 2.10 8.53
N ALA A 22 8.65 2.50 8.60
CA ALA A 22 8.05 3.38 7.59
C ALA A 22 7.15 4.43 8.25
N ARG A 23 6.98 5.57 7.58
CA ARG A 23 6.18 6.69 8.07
C ARG A 23 5.30 7.22 6.97
N LEU A 24 4.01 7.37 7.28
CA LEU A 24 3.07 8.06 6.40
C LEU A 24 3.33 9.57 6.46
N ARG A 25 3.87 10.13 5.38
CA ARG A 25 4.14 11.57 5.26
C ARG A 25 2.91 12.36 4.88
N ARG A 26 2.14 11.83 3.92
CA ARG A 26 0.94 12.49 3.41
C ARG A 26 -0.08 11.47 2.93
N SER A 27 -1.31 11.67 3.33
CA SER A 27 -2.48 10.95 2.83
C SER A 27 -3.52 11.93 2.30
N SER A 28 -4.17 11.57 1.20
CA SER A 28 -5.37 12.23 0.71
C SER A 28 -6.16 11.29 -0.19
N PHE A 29 -7.19 11.79 -0.89
CA PHE A 29 -7.97 10.97 -1.81
C PHE A 29 -7.09 10.34 -2.89
N LEU A 30 -7.10 9.00 -2.98
CA LEU A 30 -6.30 8.21 -3.94
C LEU A 30 -4.80 8.56 -3.98
N TYR A 31 -4.23 9.01 -2.86
CA TYR A 31 -2.83 9.40 -2.79
C TYR A 31 -2.21 8.96 -1.47
N ARG A 32 -1.02 8.37 -1.55
CA ARG A 32 -0.20 8.03 -0.38
C ARG A 32 1.25 8.34 -0.65
N GLU A 33 1.88 8.92 0.35
CA GLU A 33 3.30 9.23 0.37
C GLU A 33 3.90 8.66 1.64
N ILE A 34 4.80 7.69 1.45
CA ILE A 34 5.35 6.88 2.52
C ILE A 34 6.87 6.97 2.42
N GLU A 35 7.49 7.29 3.54
CA GLU A 35 8.93 7.28 3.69
C GLU A 35 9.34 5.98 4.40
N PHE A 36 10.34 5.31 3.86
CA PHE A 36 10.91 4.08 4.40
C PHE A 36 12.30 4.36 4.92
N ASP A 37 12.56 3.85 6.13
CA ASP A 37 13.89 3.77 6.73
C ASP A 37 14.50 2.37 6.42
N GLU A 38 13.70 1.31 6.47
CA GLU A 38 14.03 -0.08 6.09
C GLU A 38 12.83 -0.75 5.37
N PRO A 39 13.01 -1.78 4.51
CA PRO A 39 14.27 -2.43 4.12
C PRO A 39 15.11 -1.64 3.10
N PHE A 40 14.59 -0.52 2.61
CA PHE A 40 15.36 0.45 1.82
C PHE A 40 15.11 1.85 2.38
N SER A 41 16.10 2.74 2.24
CA SER A 41 15.90 4.14 2.57
C SER A 41 15.39 4.90 1.35
N GLY A 42 14.19 5.47 1.45
CA GLY A 42 13.64 6.25 0.36
C GLY A 42 12.15 6.51 0.46
N ARG A 43 11.61 7.07 -0.62
CA ARG A 43 10.20 7.49 -0.68
C ARG A 43 9.44 6.68 -1.71
N MET A 44 8.26 6.20 -1.32
CA MET A 44 7.26 5.64 -2.21
C MET A 44 6.07 6.60 -2.32
N VAL A 45 5.59 6.79 -3.55
CA VAL A 45 4.43 7.63 -3.84
C VAL A 45 3.45 6.87 -4.70
N TYR A 46 2.26 6.65 -4.16
CA TYR A 46 1.09 6.16 -4.89
C TYR A 46 0.18 7.34 -5.26
N SER A 47 -0.29 7.36 -6.51
CA SER A 47 -1.30 8.31 -7.00
C SER A 47 -2.26 7.60 -7.94
N GLY A 48 -3.55 7.63 -7.66
CA GLY A 48 -4.65 7.15 -8.52
C GLY A 48 -5.49 8.28 -9.14
N TRP A 49 -4.94 9.50 -9.19
CA TRP A 49 -5.68 10.68 -9.65
C TRP A 49 -6.05 10.56 -11.15
N TRP A 50 -7.21 11.09 -11.53
CA TRP A 50 -7.79 10.94 -12.89
C TRP A 50 -7.83 9.49 -13.40
N PHE A 51 -8.03 8.52 -12.49
CA PHE A 51 -8.05 7.09 -12.83
C PHE A 51 -6.76 6.57 -13.49
N TRP A 52 -5.66 7.30 -13.30
CA TRP A 52 -4.32 6.86 -13.65
C TRP A 52 -3.57 6.51 -12.38
N GLN A 53 -3.46 5.21 -12.11
CA GLN A 53 -2.68 4.70 -11.00
C GLN A 53 -1.20 4.67 -11.36
N ARG A 54 -0.36 5.19 -10.46
CA ARG A 54 1.09 5.28 -10.60
C ARG A 54 1.75 5.02 -9.26
N VAL A 55 2.87 4.31 -9.31
CA VAL A 55 3.77 4.13 -8.18
C VAL A 55 5.14 4.63 -8.59
N ASN A 56 5.70 5.52 -7.77
CA ASN A 56 7.08 5.94 -7.89
C ASN A 56 7.83 5.54 -6.62
N VAL A 57 9.05 5.04 -6.77
CA VAL A 57 9.96 4.67 -5.67
C VAL A 57 11.30 5.34 -5.93
N GLY A 58 11.82 6.07 -4.95
CA GLY A 58 13.10 6.80 -5.11
C GLY A 58 13.10 7.80 -6.27
N GLY A 59 11.94 8.34 -6.62
CA GLY A 59 11.78 9.24 -7.78
C GLY A 59 11.62 8.55 -9.14
N GLN A 60 11.83 7.22 -9.22
CA GLN A 60 11.62 6.45 -10.45
C GLN A 60 10.20 5.87 -10.50
N ARG A 61 9.54 5.94 -11.66
CA ARG A 61 8.27 5.25 -11.88
C ARG A 61 8.51 3.76 -12.09
N VAL A 62 7.90 2.95 -11.24
CA VAL A 62 8.05 1.47 -11.26
C VAL A 62 6.80 0.76 -11.74
N TRP A 63 5.64 1.42 -11.63
CA TRP A 63 4.37 0.86 -12.05
C TRP A 63 3.41 1.96 -12.50
N SER A 64 2.60 1.68 -13.52
CA SER A 64 1.48 2.53 -13.87
C SER A 64 0.41 1.82 -14.68
N ARG A 65 -0.85 2.22 -14.49
CA ARG A 65 -1.98 1.77 -15.29
C ARG A 65 -3.06 2.83 -15.40
N VAL A 66 -3.59 3.01 -16.61
CA VAL A 66 -4.75 3.85 -16.87
C VAL A 66 -5.96 2.94 -17.00
N SER A 67 -7.02 3.20 -16.25
CA SER A 67 -8.27 2.44 -16.34
C SER A 67 -9.46 3.34 -16.09
N TRP A 68 -10.28 3.54 -17.12
CA TRP A 68 -11.46 4.41 -17.07
C TRP A 68 -12.66 3.78 -16.36
N ILE A 69 -12.58 2.49 -16.00
CA ILE A 69 -13.71 1.70 -15.50
C ILE A 69 -13.49 1.29 -14.04
N THR A 70 -12.28 0.85 -13.69
CA THR A 70 -11.95 0.30 -12.37
C THR A 70 -10.57 0.73 -11.90
N ILE A 71 -10.43 0.99 -10.60
CA ILE A 71 -9.14 1.20 -9.94
C ILE A 71 -8.66 -0.16 -9.43
N ASP A 72 -7.44 -0.56 -9.80
CA ASP A 72 -6.83 -1.80 -9.33
C ASP A 72 -6.61 -1.75 -7.82
N ARG A 73 -6.97 -2.86 -7.17
CA ARG A 73 -6.84 -3.05 -5.73
C ARG A 73 -5.52 -3.71 -5.35
N GLU A 74 -4.82 -4.26 -6.34
CA GLU A 74 -3.56 -4.95 -6.16
C GLU A 74 -2.59 -4.49 -7.24
N LEU A 75 -1.39 -4.08 -6.82
CA LEU A 75 -0.33 -3.62 -7.70
C LEU A 75 0.92 -4.41 -7.37
N GLU A 76 1.50 -5.07 -8.37
CA GLU A 76 2.74 -5.84 -8.22
C GLU A 76 3.84 -5.24 -9.11
N PHE A 77 5.03 -5.06 -8.54
CA PHE A 77 6.20 -4.53 -9.23
C PHE A 77 7.49 -4.94 -8.51
N LEU A 78 8.64 -4.70 -9.14
CA LEU A 78 9.95 -4.87 -8.50
C LEU A 78 10.46 -3.52 -8.00
N LEU A 79 11.12 -3.51 -6.84
CA LEU A 79 11.86 -2.33 -6.40
C LEU A 79 12.97 -2.01 -7.41
N PRO A 80 13.24 -0.72 -7.70
CA PRO A 80 14.27 -0.35 -8.64
C PRO A 80 15.65 -0.60 -8.00
N ALA A 81 16.60 -1.11 -8.79
CA ALA A 81 17.97 -1.41 -8.34
C ALA A 81 18.66 -0.24 -7.62
N ALA A 82 18.25 0.99 -7.92
CA ALA A 82 18.78 2.21 -7.29
C ALA A 82 18.47 2.34 -5.79
N VAL A 83 17.37 1.76 -5.30
CA VAL A 83 17.00 1.79 -3.87
C VAL A 83 17.17 0.43 -3.21
N ASP A 84 17.04 -0.65 -3.98
CA ASP A 84 17.22 -2.01 -3.53
C ASP A 84 17.96 -2.82 -4.60
N PRO A 85 19.26 -3.10 -4.42
CA PRO A 85 20.05 -3.89 -5.36
C PRO A 85 19.47 -5.29 -5.60
N GLY A 86 18.72 -5.84 -4.65
CA GLY A 86 18.05 -7.14 -4.77
C GLY A 86 16.83 -7.13 -5.69
N CYS A 87 16.36 -5.95 -6.12
CA CYS A 87 15.14 -5.76 -6.91
C CYS A 87 13.94 -6.54 -6.33
N SER A 88 13.75 -6.43 -5.01
CA SER A 88 12.78 -7.22 -4.27
C SER A 88 11.37 -7.05 -4.83
N PRO A 89 10.57 -8.14 -4.85
CA PRO A 89 9.18 -8.04 -5.25
C PRO A 89 8.41 -7.20 -4.23
N CYS A 90 7.61 -6.27 -4.74
CA CYS A 90 6.75 -5.41 -3.95
C CYS A 90 5.30 -5.55 -4.41
N ARG A 91 4.38 -5.57 -3.44
CA ARG A 91 2.95 -5.60 -3.67
C ARG A 91 2.25 -4.54 -2.83
N ILE A 92 1.36 -3.79 -3.45
CA ILE A 92 0.46 -2.86 -2.77
C ILE A 92 -0.95 -3.42 -2.84
N GLU A 93 -1.59 -3.55 -1.69
CA GLU A 93 -3.01 -3.90 -1.55
C GLU A 93 -3.80 -2.68 -1.07
N ILE A 94 -4.91 -2.40 -1.75
CA ILE A 94 -5.76 -1.25 -1.47
C ILE A 94 -7.21 -1.71 -1.30
N GLU A 95 -7.76 -1.44 -0.12
CA GLU A 95 -9.19 -1.59 0.13
C GLU A 95 -9.88 -0.24 -0.02
N PHE A 96 -10.89 -0.17 -0.90
CA PHE A 96 -11.66 1.04 -1.13
C PHE A 96 -13.04 0.96 -0.47
N SER A 97 -13.52 2.09 0.03
CA SER A 97 -14.93 2.29 0.34
C SER A 97 -15.75 2.39 -0.94
N ARG A 98 -17.08 2.37 -0.83
CA ARG A 98 -17.99 2.61 -1.96
C ARG A 98 -17.74 3.96 -2.66
N GLY A 99 -17.21 4.96 -1.94
CA GLY A 99 -16.85 6.28 -2.47
C GLY A 99 -15.40 6.40 -2.94
N LEU A 100 -14.70 5.29 -3.21
CA LEU A 100 -13.29 5.23 -3.60
C LEU A 100 -12.29 5.82 -2.59
N GLN A 101 -12.71 6.01 -1.33
CA GLN A 101 -11.77 6.36 -0.27
C GLN A 101 -10.96 5.13 0.10
N ILE A 102 -9.65 5.30 0.28
CA ILE A 102 -8.77 4.24 0.76
C ILE A 102 -9.10 3.96 2.23
N ARG A 103 -9.65 2.78 2.51
CA ARG A 103 -9.90 2.27 3.87
C ARG A 103 -8.70 1.54 4.43
N ARG A 104 -7.99 0.79 3.58
CA ARG A 104 -6.76 0.12 3.94
C ARG A 104 -5.72 0.26 2.85
N PHE A 105 -4.48 0.52 3.24
CA PHE A 105 -3.34 0.60 2.33
C PHE A 105 -2.20 -0.21 2.90
N ARG A 106 -1.91 -1.35 2.27
CA ARG A 106 -0.88 -2.28 2.74
C ARG A 106 0.21 -2.43 1.71
N ILE A 107 1.46 -2.43 2.16
CA ILE A 107 2.64 -2.66 1.34
C ILE A 107 3.34 -3.91 1.84
N TRP A 108 3.61 -4.81 0.89
CA TRP A 108 4.45 -5.97 1.06
C TRP A 108 5.75 -5.78 0.30
N ILE A 109 6.88 -6.14 0.91
CA ILE A 109 8.19 -6.21 0.25
C ILE A 109 8.78 -7.57 0.60
N ALA A 110 9.25 -8.31 -0.41
CA ALA A 110 9.82 -9.65 -0.24
C ALA A 110 8.92 -10.61 0.58
N GLY A 111 7.59 -10.46 0.46
CA GLY A 111 6.61 -11.27 1.19
C GLY A 111 6.35 -10.86 2.64
N GLN A 112 6.93 -9.76 3.12
CA GLN A 112 6.72 -9.22 4.46
C GLN A 112 5.91 -7.92 4.41
N ILE A 113 5.00 -7.72 5.37
CA ILE A 113 4.26 -6.45 5.52
C ILE A 113 5.22 -5.42 6.12
N VAL A 114 5.50 -4.36 5.37
CA VAL A 114 6.36 -3.26 5.82
C VAL A 114 5.56 -2.02 6.20
N PHE A 115 4.31 -1.94 5.76
CA PHE A 115 3.41 -0.82 6.04
C PHE A 115 1.97 -1.29 5.93
N ASP A 116 1.13 -0.96 6.92
CA ASP A 116 -0.30 -1.22 6.90
C ASP A 116 -1.05 -0.05 7.56
N GLU A 117 -1.80 0.70 6.77
CA GLU A 117 -2.63 1.82 7.22
C GLU A 117 -4.10 1.42 7.17
N ILE A 118 -4.83 1.61 8.27
CA ILE A 118 -6.28 1.35 8.40
C ILE A 118 -7.00 2.66 8.80
N ASN A 119 -7.97 3.11 7.98
CA ASN A 119 -8.74 4.38 8.11
C ASN A 119 -10.22 4.20 8.48
#